data_AF-A0A9N9J756-F1
#
_entry.id   AF-A0A9N9J756-F1
#
_cell.length_a   1.000
_cell.length_b   1.000
_cell.length_c   1.000
_cell.angle_alpha   90.00
_cell.angle_beta   90.00
_cell.angle_gamma   90.00
#
_symmetry.space_group_name_H-M   'P 1'
#
loop_
_entity.id
_entity.type
_entity.pdbx_description
1 polymer ?
#
loop_
_entity_poly.entity_id
_entity_poly.type
_entity_poly.pdbx_seq_one_letter_code
_entity_poly.pdbx_strand_id
1 'polypeptide(L)'
;NQPLINEETRNAGPFAFNVEQLQKLVDPKNLDLLQDYGGTDKILDGLRVDRDSGLRVDQEDISFQERRKHFGKNVLPKVDQQSFLSLVWDAYCDKTLILLSIAAFISLALGISEDLSKSSDEPHLGWIEGTAILVAVAVVVLTNAINDYQKESQFRKLNDKKDDRNIKLIRDGKEQQISVFEVNVGDIM
;
A
#
# COMPACT_ATOMS: atom_id res chain seq x y z
N ASN A 1 25.38 32.07 -12.46
CA ASN A 1 24.42 30.98 -12.19
C ASN A 1 23.05 31.42 -12.67
N GLN A 2 22.63 30.94 -13.83
CA GLN A 2 21.26 31.13 -14.29
C GLN A 2 20.36 30.18 -13.49
N PRO A 3 19.17 30.61 -13.03
CA PRO A 3 18.25 29.72 -12.35
C PRO A 3 17.83 28.60 -13.30
N LEU A 4 17.79 27.37 -12.80
CA LEU A 4 17.40 26.14 -13.54
C LEU A 4 15.91 26.11 -13.94
N ILE A 5 15.19 27.21 -13.75
CA ILE A 5 13.78 27.35 -14.10
C ILE A 5 13.72 27.74 -15.58
N ASN A 6 13.76 26.74 -16.45
CA ASN A 6 13.64 26.93 -17.90
C ASN A 6 12.24 27.44 -18.26
N GLU A 7 12.08 28.14 -19.39
CA GLU A 7 10.76 28.59 -19.86
C GLU A 7 9.77 27.42 -20.12
N GLU A 8 10.27 26.20 -20.38
CA GLU A 8 9.43 25.00 -20.48
C GLU A 8 8.68 24.67 -19.17
N THR A 9 9.25 25.05 -18.01
CA THR A 9 8.63 24.88 -16.68
C THR A 9 7.45 25.83 -16.46
N ARG A 10 7.36 26.94 -17.22
CA ARG A 10 6.23 27.89 -17.15
C ARG A 10 4.94 27.31 -17.75
N ASN A 11 5.00 26.21 -18.50
CA ASN A 11 3.84 25.56 -19.10
C ASN A 11 3.15 24.53 -18.18
N ALA A 12 3.58 24.39 -16.91
CA ALA A 12 3.08 23.39 -15.97
C ALA A 12 2.10 23.98 -14.93
N GLY A 13 0.97 24.55 -15.38
CA GLY A 13 -0.10 24.99 -14.47
C GLY A 13 0.25 26.22 -13.60
N PRO A 14 -0.49 26.47 -12.50
CA PRO A 14 -0.40 27.74 -11.76
C PRO A 14 0.85 27.87 -10.85
N PHE A 15 1.69 26.84 -10.76
CA PHE A 15 2.85 26.75 -9.87
C PHE A 15 4.16 26.70 -10.65
N ALA A 16 5.24 27.21 -10.05
CA ALA A 16 6.55 27.25 -10.69
C ALA A 16 7.36 25.94 -10.59
N PHE A 17 6.93 25.02 -9.71
CA PHE A 17 7.63 23.77 -9.40
C PHE A 17 6.70 22.57 -9.53
N ASN A 18 7.24 21.44 -10.00
CA ASN A 18 6.54 20.16 -10.02
C ASN A 18 6.94 19.25 -8.83
N VAL A 19 6.26 18.12 -8.68
CA VAL A 19 6.51 17.17 -7.57
C VAL A 19 7.95 16.63 -7.59
N GLU A 20 8.47 16.28 -8.77
CA GLU A 20 9.79 15.67 -8.95
C GLU A 20 10.94 16.64 -8.57
N GLN A 21 10.79 17.92 -8.89
CA GLN A 21 11.76 18.97 -8.51
C GLN A 21 11.78 19.17 -7.00
N LEU A 22 10.61 19.21 -6.36
CA LEU A 22 10.52 19.32 -4.90
C LEU A 22 11.07 18.07 -4.21
N GLN A 23 10.84 16.87 -4.76
CA GLN A 23 11.34 15.63 -4.21
C GLN A 23 12.88 15.58 -4.18
N LYS A 24 13.54 16.09 -5.23
CA LYS A 24 15.01 16.20 -5.31
C LYS A 24 15.63 17.09 -4.24
N LEU A 25 14.86 17.95 -3.58
CA LEU A 25 15.33 18.77 -2.45
C LEU A 25 15.34 17.99 -1.13
N VAL A 26 14.51 16.95 -1.02
CA VAL A 26 14.25 16.23 0.24
C VAL A 26 15.01 14.91 0.30
N ASP A 27 15.09 14.16 -0.81
CA ASP A 27 15.65 12.80 -0.82
C ASP A 27 16.64 12.57 -1.99
N PRO A 28 17.97 12.60 -1.74
CA PRO A 28 18.61 13.04 -0.51
C PRO A 28 18.51 14.56 -0.34
N LYS A 29 18.58 15.05 0.91
CA LYS A 29 18.51 16.49 1.22
C LYS A 29 19.58 17.28 0.46
N ASN A 30 19.15 18.15 -0.46
CA ASN A 30 20.05 18.89 -1.35
C ASN A 30 19.92 20.40 -1.16
N LEU A 31 20.83 20.97 -0.35
CA LEU A 31 20.85 22.40 -0.03
C LEU A 31 21.42 23.25 -1.17
N ASP A 32 22.34 22.71 -1.97
CA ASP A 32 22.90 23.41 -3.12
C ASP A 32 21.83 23.64 -4.18
N LEU A 33 21.00 22.62 -4.44
CA LEU A 33 19.86 22.72 -5.35
C LEU A 33 18.80 23.72 -4.84
N LEU A 34 18.59 23.80 -3.52
CA LEU A 34 17.72 24.82 -2.94
C LEU A 34 18.25 26.23 -3.22
N GLN A 35 19.56 26.43 -3.08
CA GLN A 35 20.20 27.71 -3.37
C GLN A 35 20.13 28.05 -4.86
N ASP A 36 20.29 27.07 -5.75
CA ASP A 36 20.15 27.20 -7.19
C ASP A 36 18.72 27.55 -7.63
N TYR A 37 17.72 27.09 -6.87
CA TYR A 37 16.32 27.50 -7.04
C TYR A 37 16.02 28.89 -6.46
N GLY A 38 17.01 29.56 -5.88
CA GLY A 38 16.90 30.91 -5.33
C GLY A 38 16.48 30.94 -3.86
N GLY A 39 16.67 29.84 -3.13
CA GLY A 39 16.41 29.74 -1.70
C GLY A 39 14.95 29.52 -1.35
N THR A 40 14.65 29.59 -0.05
CA THR A 40 13.30 29.34 0.47
C THR A 40 12.29 30.40 0.03
N ASP A 41 12.70 31.65 -0.14
CA ASP A 41 11.83 32.74 -0.63
C ASP A 41 11.28 32.43 -2.03
N LYS A 42 12.14 31.96 -2.95
CA LYS A 42 11.70 31.59 -4.30
C LYS A 42 10.82 30.35 -4.36
N ILE A 43 11.03 29.41 -3.43
CA ILE A 43 10.16 28.24 -3.29
C ILE A 43 8.78 28.68 -2.79
N LEU A 44 8.70 29.57 -1.79
CA LEU A 44 7.44 30.12 -1.29
C LEU A 44 6.69 30.90 -2.39
N ASP A 45 7.39 31.79 -3.10
CA ASP A 45 6.84 32.53 -4.25
C ASP A 45 6.30 31.57 -5.32
N GLY A 46 7.10 30.56 -5.70
CA GLY A 46 6.74 29.61 -6.74
C GLY A 46 5.61 28.65 -6.37
N LEU A 47 5.43 28.37 -5.08
CA LEU A 47 4.30 27.61 -4.53
C LEU A 47 3.10 28.50 -4.20
N ARG A 48 3.23 29.82 -4.35
CA ARG A 48 2.24 30.84 -3.97
C ARG A 48 1.79 30.72 -2.52
N VAL A 49 2.76 30.68 -1.62
CA VAL A 49 2.56 30.57 -0.17
C VAL A 49 3.11 31.82 0.48
N ASP A 50 2.36 32.43 1.39
CA ASP A 50 2.84 33.52 2.20
C ASP A 50 3.61 32.99 3.42
N ARG A 51 4.75 33.59 3.74
CA ARG A 51 5.63 33.12 4.83
C ARG A 51 4.95 33.19 6.20
N ASP A 52 4.18 34.24 6.45
CA ASP A 52 3.64 34.53 7.78
C ASP A 52 2.21 34.00 7.95
N SER A 53 1.41 34.08 6.88
CA SER A 53 0.01 33.64 6.87
C SER A 53 -0.22 32.24 6.33
N GLY A 54 0.79 31.62 5.70
CA GLY A 54 0.69 30.28 5.14
C GLY A 54 -0.22 30.21 3.92
N LEU A 55 -0.91 29.08 3.74
CA LEU A 55 -1.91 28.93 2.69
C LEU A 55 -3.23 29.57 3.11
N ARG A 56 -3.89 30.25 2.17
CA ARG A 56 -5.19 30.86 2.40
C ARG A 56 -6.33 29.98 1.92
N VAL A 57 -7.36 29.82 2.74
CA VAL A 57 -8.49 28.91 2.44
C VAL A 57 -9.42 29.48 1.37
N ASP A 58 -9.55 30.81 1.34
CA ASP A 58 -10.47 31.56 0.47
C ASP A 58 -9.76 32.27 -0.69
N GLN A 59 -8.60 31.78 -1.12
CA GLN A 59 -7.83 32.40 -2.19
C GLN A 59 -8.57 32.27 -3.53
N GLU A 60 -9.03 33.39 -4.09
CA GLU A 60 -9.75 33.44 -5.38
C GLU A 60 -8.90 32.90 -6.55
N ASP A 61 -7.57 33.03 -6.45
CA ASP A 61 -6.66 32.70 -7.55
C ASP A 61 -6.27 31.22 -7.65
N ILE A 62 -6.22 30.49 -6.52
CA ILE A 62 -5.79 29.08 -6.49
C ILE A 62 -6.54 28.34 -5.38
N SER A 63 -7.43 27.44 -5.78
CA SER A 63 -8.13 26.59 -4.82
C SER A 63 -7.23 25.44 -4.33
N PHE A 64 -7.50 24.93 -3.12
CA PHE A 64 -6.88 23.68 -2.66
C PHE A 64 -7.15 22.50 -3.58
N GLN A 65 -8.26 22.50 -4.33
CA GLN A 65 -8.56 21.45 -5.29
C GLN A 65 -7.58 21.46 -6.46
N GLU A 66 -7.24 22.63 -7.00
CA GLU A 66 -6.25 22.77 -8.08
C GLU A 66 -4.85 22.37 -7.60
N ARG A 67 -4.48 22.76 -6.38
CA ARG A 67 -3.24 22.33 -5.74
C ARG A 67 -3.17 20.80 -5.62
N ARG A 68 -4.26 20.15 -5.18
CA ARG A 68 -4.34 18.68 -5.10
C ARG A 68 -4.36 18.01 -6.48
N LYS A 69 -4.89 18.67 -7.51
CA LYS A 69 -4.86 18.17 -8.88
C LYS A 69 -3.44 18.22 -9.46
N HIS A 70 -2.65 19.23 -9.09
CA HIS A 70 -1.28 19.38 -9.57
C HIS A 70 -0.27 18.52 -8.80
N PHE A 71 -0.31 18.54 -7.46
CA PHE A 71 0.67 17.85 -6.61
C PHE A 71 0.20 16.49 -6.07
N GLY A 72 -1.07 16.16 -6.19
CA GLY A 72 -1.68 14.99 -5.56
C GLY A 72 -2.21 15.27 -4.15
N LYS A 73 -2.77 14.22 -3.53
CA LYS A 73 -3.29 14.25 -2.15
C LYS A 73 -2.26 13.60 -1.22
N ASN A 74 -2.21 14.03 0.04
CA ASN A 74 -1.37 13.40 1.07
C ASN A 74 -2.01 12.12 1.61
N VAL A 75 -2.28 11.16 0.74
CA VAL A 75 -2.88 9.86 1.10
C VAL A 75 -2.07 8.77 0.41
N LEU A 76 -1.53 7.85 1.21
CA LEU A 76 -0.84 6.68 0.67
C LEU A 76 -1.84 5.79 -0.07
N PRO A 77 -1.46 5.22 -1.22
CA PRO A 77 -2.31 4.27 -1.91
C PRO A 77 -2.59 3.08 -1.00
N LYS A 78 -3.85 2.65 -0.95
CA LYS A 78 -4.22 1.43 -0.24
C LYS A 78 -3.68 0.25 -1.02
N VAL A 79 -3.00 -0.68 -0.33
CA VAL A 79 -2.62 -1.96 -0.92
C VAL A 79 -3.89 -2.76 -1.19
N ASP A 80 -4.04 -3.29 -2.41
CA ASP A 80 -5.18 -4.13 -2.76
C ASP A 80 -5.21 -5.39 -1.88
N GLN A 81 -6.42 -5.78 -1.46
CA GLN A 81 -6.59 -6.93 -0.57
C GLN A 81 -6.49 -8.22 -1.35
N GLN A 82 -5.74 -9.19 -0.83
CA GLN A 82 -5.79 -10.53 -1.37
C GLN A 82 -7.16 -11.16 -1.06
N SER A 83 -7.75 -11.81 -2.06
CA SER A 83 -8.99 -12.55 -1.85
C SER A 83 -8.72 -13.78 -0.99
N PHE A 84 -9.72 -14.24 -0.24
CA PHE A 84 -9.59 -15.46 0.55
C PHE A 84 -9.16 -16.67 -0.29
N LEU A 85 -9.63 -16.77 -1.53
CA LEU A 85 -9.22 -17.83 -2.46
C LEU A 85 -7.76 -17.70 -2.89
N SER A 86 -7.27 -16.48 -3.07
CA SER A 86 -5.83 -16.24 -3.31
C SER A 86 -5.01 -16.72 -2.12
N LEU A 87 -5.43 -16.40 -0.89
CA LEU A 87 -4.75 -16.84 0.32
C LEU A 87 -4.76 -18.36 0.50
N VAL A 88 -5.87 -19.03 0.15
CA VAL A 88 -5.96 -20.49 0.13
C VAL A 88 -4.99 -21.09 -0.90
N TRP A 89 -4.92 -20.49 -2.10
CA TRP A 89 -4.01 -20.93 -3.14
C TRP A 89 -2.54 -20.75 -2.72
N ASP A 90 -2.21 -19.58 -2.16
CA ASP A 90 -0.87 -19.28 -1.67
C ASP A 90 -0.48 -20.23 -0.52
N ALA A 91 -1.41 -20.49 0.41
CA ALA A 91 -1.22 -21.46 1.48
C ALA A 91 -1.05 -22.89 0.97
N TYR A 92 -1.72 -23.29 -0.12
CA TYR A 92 -1.58 -24.61 -0.74
C TYR A 92 -0.26 -24.78 -1.50
N CYS A 93 0.32 -23.70 -2.05
CA CYS A 93 1.57 -23.74 -2.82
C CYS A 93 2.84 -24.02 -2.00
N ASP A 94 2.71 -24.41 -0.73
CA ASP A 94 3.82 -24.90 0.09
C ASP A 94 4.31 -26.27 -0.41
N LYS A 95 5.64 -26.40 -0.62
CA LYS A 95 6.27 -27.63 -1.11
C LYS A 95 5.93 -28.85 -0.26
N THR A 96 5.73 -28.67 1.04
CA THR A 96 5.37 -29.74 1.98
C THR A 96 3.95 -30.23 1.73
N LEU A 97 2.97 -29.33 1.54
CA LEU A 97 1.57 -29.68 1.29
C LEU A 97 1.37 -30.28 -0.10
N ILE A 98 2.11 -29.79 -1.10
CA ILE A 98 2.15 -30.40 -2.44
C ILE A 98 2.68 -31.84 -2.35
N LEU A 99 3.79 -32.06 -1.64
CA LEU A 99 4.38 -33.39 -1.45
C LEU A 99 3.40 -34.35 -0.76
N LEU A 100 2.75 -33.90 0.32
CA LEU A 100 1.75 -34.69 1.04
C LEU A 100 0.54 -35.00 0.15
N SER A 101 0.11 -34.06 -0.69
CA SER A 101 -0.97 -34.29 -1.65
C SER A 101 -0.61 -35.38 -2.66
N ILE A 102 0.61 -35.34 -3.24
CA ILE A 102 1.10 -36.36 -4.17
C ILE A 102 1.16 -37.73 -3.48
N ALA A 103 1.71 -37.80 -2.27
CA ALA A 103 1.76 -39.03 -1.49
C ALA A 103 0.35 -39.58 -1.23
N ALA A 104 -0.60 -38.72 -0.88
CA ALA A 104 -2.00 -39.11 -0.66
C ALA A 104 -2.65 -39.70 -1.92
N PHE A 105 -2.40 -39.12 -3.10
CA PHE A 105 -2.91 -39.65 -4.37
C PHE A 105 -2.31 -41.02 -4.69
N ILE A 106 -1.01 -41.21 -4.46
CA ILE A 106 -0.36 -42.52 -4.65
C ILE A 106 -0.93 -43.55 -3.68
N SER A 107 -1.05 -43.22 -2.39
CA SER A 107 -1.65 -44.10 -1.37
C SER A 107 -3.09 -44.45 -1.70
N LEU A 108 -3.89 -43.50 -2.19
CA LEU A 108 -5.27 -43.73 -2.58
C LEU A 108 -5.36 -44.64 -3.81
N ALA A 109 -4.51 -44.44 -4.82
CA ALA A 109 -4.47 -45.28 -6.02
C ALA A 109 -4.05 -46.72 -5.69
N LEU A 110 -3.02 -46.90 -4.87
CA LEU A 110 -2.59 -48.22 -4.39
C LEU A 110 -3.67 -48.88 -3.53
N GLY A 111 -4.26 -48.13 -2.60
CA GLY A 111 -5.33 -48.60 -1.73
C GLY A 111 -6.54 -49.11 -2.49
N ILE A 112 -7.00 -48.39 -3.52
CA ILE A 112 -8.10 -48.83 -4.40
C ILE A 112 -7.70 -50.05 -5.22
N SER A 113 -6.47 -50.10 -5.74
CA SER A 113 -6.00 -51.22 -6.58
C SER A 113 -5.90 -52.53 -5.77
N GLU A 114 -5.45 -52.43 -4.52
CA GLU A 114 -5.41 -53.56 -3.60
C GLU A 114 -6.82 -54.02 -3.22
N ASP A 115 -7.74 -53.07 -2.98
CA ASP A 115 -9.14 -53.35 -2.67
C ASP A 115 -9.85 -54.14 -3.77
N LEU A 116 -9.57 -53.79 -5.03
CA LEU A 116 -10.15 -54.44 -6.20
C LEU A 116 -9.60 -55.87 -6.42
N SER A 117 -8.40 -56.15 -5.90
CA SER A 117 -7.73 -57.44 -6.04
C SER A 117 -8.06 -58.41 -4.91
N LYS A 118 -8.69 -57.94 -3.82
CA LYS A 118 -9.09 -58.75 -2.66
C LYS A 118 -10.44 -59.44 -2.89
N SER A 119 -10.61 -60.58 -2.22
CA SER A 119 -11.86 -61.38 -2.27
C SER A 119 -12.95 -60.73 -1.42
N SER A 120 -14.22 -60.89 -1.81
CA SER A 120 -15.39 -60.16 -1.30
C SER A 120 -15.74 -60.29 0.19
N ASP A 121 -14.95 -61.03 0.97
CA ASP A 121 -15.21 -61.31 2.39
C ASP A 121 -14.33 -60.47 3.34
N GLU A 122 -13.40 -59.66 2.81
CA GLU A 122 -12.57 -58.72 3.58
C GLU A 122 -13.11 -57.29 3.50
N PRO A 123 -13.03 -56.50 4.59
CA PRO A 123 -13.49 -55.12 4.59
C PRO A 123 -12.60 -54.21 3.75
N HIS A 124 -13.26 -53.47 2.85
CA HIS A 124 -12.65 -52.55 1.89
C HIS A 124 -12.22 -51.21 2.52
N LEU A 125 -11.02 -51.18 3.10
CA LEU A 125 -10.50 -50.03 3.87
C LEU A 125 -9.34 -49.29 3.18
N GLY A 126 -8.91 -49.71 1.98
CA GLY A 126 -7.71 -49.20 1.31
C GLY A 126 -7.77 -47.70 0.97
N TRP A 127 -8.96 -47.14 0.77
CA TRP A 127 -9.13 -45.71 0.45
C TRP A 127 -8.94 -44.79 1.67
N ILE A 128 -9.12 -45.30 2.90
CA ILE A 128 -9.18 -44.49 4.13
C ILE A 128 -7.87 -43.75 4.39
N GLU A 129 -6.73 -44.40 4.16
CA GLU A 129 -5.42 -43.80 4.44
C GLU A 129 -5.16 -42.58 3.55
N GLY A 130 -5.35 -42.72 2.23
CA GLY A 130 -5.19 -41.61 1.29
C GLY A 130 -6.19 -40.49 1.54
N THR A 131 -7.45 -40.82 1.82
CA THR A 131 -8.48 -39.82 2.14
C THR A 131 -8.21 -39.10 3.46
N ALA A 132 -7.70 -39.78 4.49
CA ALA A 132 -7.34 -39.16 5.76
C ALA A 132 -6.25 -38.10 5.58
N ILE A 133 -5.24 -38.37 4.74
CA ILE A 133 -4.17 -37.41 4.43
C ILE A 133 -4.73 -36.20 3.66
N LEU A 134 -5.61 -36.41 2.68
CA LEU A 134 -6.24 -35.30 1.92
C LEU A 134 -7.06 -34.38 2.84
N VAL A 135 -7.83 -34.95 3.77
CA VAL A 135 -8.60 -34.18 4.75
C VAL A 135 -7.67 -33.39 5.67
N ALA A 136 -6.58 -34.00 6.15
CA ALA A 136 -5.60 -33.32 6.99
C ALA A 136 -4.96 -32.12 6.25
N VAL A 137 -4.56 -32.30 4.99
CA VAL A 137 -4.03 -31.21 4.14
C VAL A 137 -5.06 -30.09 3.99
N ALA A 138 -6.32 -30.42 3.69
CA ALA A 138 -7.38 -29.43 3.53
C ALA A 138 -7.60 -28.60 4.80
N VAL A 139 -7.63 -29.24 5.98
CA VAL A 139 -7.76 -28.54 7.26
C VAL A 139 -6.59 -27.59 7.48
N VAL A 140 -5.36 -28.03 7.27
CA VAL A 140 -4.15 -27.20 7.46
C VAL A 140 -4.17 -25.98 6.55
N VAL A 141 -4.47 -26.15 5.26
CA VAL A 141 -4.59 -25.06 4.29
C VAL A 141 -5.65 -24.05 4.73
N LEU A 142 -6.83 -24.54 5.13
CA LEU A 142 -7.92 -23.67 5.58
C LEU A 142 -7.52 -22.90 6.85
N THR A 143 -6.91 -23.54 7.83
CA THR A 143 -6.47 -22.86 9.05
C THR A 143 -5.40 -21.80 8.77
N ASN A 144 -4.46 -22.09 7.86
CA ASN A 144 -3.43 -21.13 7.46
C ASN A 144 -4.03 -19.93 6.75
N ALA A 145 -4.89 -20.17 5.74
CA ALA A 145 -5.55 -19.11 5.00
C ALA A 145 -6.45 -18.23 5.89
N ILE A 146 -7.16 -18.84 6.85
CA ILE A 146 -7.97 -18.09 7.83
C ILE A 146 -7.06 -17.21 8.72
N ASN A 147 -5.95 -17.76 9.22
CA ASN A 147 -5.01 -17.01 10.05
C ASN A 147 -4.40 -15.84 9.30
N ASP A 148 -3.96 -16.05 8.05
CA ASP A 148 -3.38 -15.00 7.22
C ASP A 148 -4.42 -13.92 6.85
N TYR A 149 -5.65 -14.32 6.52
CA TYR A 149 -6.74 -13.39 6.26
C TYR A 149 -7.05 -12.52 7.50
N GLN A 150 -7.08 -13.12 8.69
CA GLN A 150 -7.27 -12.38 9.93
C GLN A 150 -6.10 -11.43 10.21
N LYS A 151 -4.86 -11.87 9.99
CA LYS A 151 -3.65 -11.08 10.18
C LYS A 151 -3.62 -9.87 9.25
N GLU A 152 -3.92 -10.04 7.97
CA GLU A 152 -3.99 -8.95 6.99
C GLU A 152 -5.08 -7.94 7.36
N SER A 153 -6.24 -8.43 7.80
CA SER A 153 -7.35 -7.58 8.28
C SER A 153 -6.99 -6.77 9.52
N GLN A 154 -6.26 -7.36 10.47
CA GLN A 154 -5.77 -6.66 11.66
C GLN A 154 -4.70 -5.63 11.30
N PHE A 155 -3.75 -5.99 10.43
CA PHE A 155 -2.70 -5.09 9.99
C PHE A 155 -3.27 -3.83 9.34
N ARG A 156 -4.29 -3.99 8.49
CA ARG A 156 -5.03 -2.88 7.88
C ARG A 156 -5.69 -1.99 8.92
N LYS A 157 -6.41 -2.56 9.90
CA LYS A 157 -7.04 -1.78 10.98
C LYS A 157 -6.01 -0.99 11.79
N LEU A 158 -4.82 -1.56 11.99
CA LEU A 158 -3.72 -0.87 12.65
C LEU A 158 -3.16 0.26 11.78
N ASN A 159 -3.03 0.04 10.48
CA ASN A 159 -2.52 1.05 9.55
C ASN A 159 -3.49 2.23 9.40
N ASP A 160 -4.78 1.94 9.19
CA ASP A 160 -5.84 2.96 9.11
C ASP A 160 -5.86 3.87 10.35
N LYS A 161 -5.61 3.32 11.55
CA LYS A 161 -5.51 4.10 12.79
C LYS A 161 -4.20 4.87 12.95
N LYS A 162 -3.08 4.33 12.45
CA LYS A 162 -1.78 5.04 12.50
C LYS A 162 -1.75 6.26 11.60
N ASP A 163 -2.51 6.20 10.51
CA ASP A 163 -2.56 7.27 9.53
C ASP A 163 -3.51 8.40 9.95
N ASP A 164 -4.48 8.15 10.84
CA ASP A 164 -5.38 9.17 11.38
C ASP A 164 -4.72 9.96 12.52
N ARG A 165 -3.98 11.01 12.15
CA ARG A 165 -3.37 11.95 13.08
C ARG A 165 -3.64 13.39 12.67
N ASN A 166 -3.83 14.25 13.67
CA ASN A 166 -3.90 15.69 13.46
C ASN A 166 -2.51 16.31 13.55
N ILE A 167 -2.20 17.21 12.63
CA ILE A 167 -0.97 18.00 12.66
C ILE A 167 -1.33 19.48 12.83
N LYS A 168 -0.41 20.22 13.46
CA LYS A 168 -0.49 21.67 13.60
C LYS A 168 0.15 22.32 12.38
N LEU A 169 -0.49 23.36 11.85
CA LEU A 169 0.01 24.15 10.75
C LEU A 169 -0.55 25.57 10.79
N ILE A 170 -0.02 26.47 9.97
CA ILE A 170 -0.49 27.85 9.83
C ILE A 170 -1.27 28.00 8.52
N ARG A 171 -2.53 28.43 8.62
CA ARG A 171 -3.39 28.82 7.49
C ARG A 171 -4.15 30.10 7.84
N ASP A 172 -4.29 31.00 6.88
CA ASP A 172 -4.88 32.34 7.08
C ASP A 172 -4.26 33.11 8.28
N GLY A 173 -2.96 32.89 8.55
CA GLY A 173 -2.23 33.48 9.68
C GLY A 173 -2.63 32.97 11.06
N LYS A 174 -3.36 31.85 11.13
CA LYS A 174 -3.79 31.22 12.39
C LYS A 174 -3.25 29.80 12.48
N GLU A 175 -2.84 29.40 13.68
CA GLU A 175 -2.52 28.00 13.97
C GLU A 175 -3.82 27.17 13.92
N GLN A 176 -3.84 26.15 13.08
CA GLN A 176 -4.94 25.23 12.89
C GLN A 176 -4.46 23.79 13.09
N GLN A 177 -5.35 22.95 13.62
CA GLN A 177 -5.12 21.50 13.67
C GLN A 177 -6.02 20.83 12.64
N ILE A 178 -5.42 20.19 11.65
CA ILE A 178 -6.13 19.46 10.60
C ILE A 178 -5.62 18.03 10.52
N SER A 179 -6.42 17.15 9.91
CA SER A 179 -5.98 15.79 9.61
C SER A 179 -4.78 15.80 8.66
N VAL A 180 -3.83 14.90 8.87
CA VAL A 180 -2.65 14.73 7.99
C VAL A 180 -3.04 14.51 6.53
N PHE A 181 -4.21 13.92 6.26
CA PHE A 181 -4.71 13.68 4.89
C PHE A 181 -5.13 14.95 4.15
N GLU A 182 -5.38 16.04 4.89
CA GLU A 182 -5.79 17.33 4.34
C GLU A 182 -4.64 18.30 4.10
N VAL A 183 -3.42 17.86 4.38
CA VAL A 183 -2.18 18.61 4.15
C VAL A 183 -1.92 18.73 2.66
N ASN A 184 -1.48 19.92 2.28
CA ASN A 184 -1.24 20.35 0.92
C ASN A 184 0.23 20.81 0.77
N VAL A 185 0.79 20.66 -0.43
CA VAL A 185 2.15 21.16 -0.72
C VAL A 185 2.20 22.67 -0.52
N GLY A 186 3.07 23.13 0.40
CA GLY A 186 3.19 24.53 0.78
C GLY A 186 2.55 24.88 2.13
N ASP A 187 1.88 23.95 2.81
CA ASP A 187 1.50 24.18 4.22
C ASP A 187 2.75 24.40 5.08
N ILE A 188 2.68 25.37 6.01
CA ILE A 188 3.74 25.69 6.96
C ILE A 188 3.41 25.00 8.29
N MET A 189 4.34 24.17 8.78
CA MET A 189 4.22 23.39 10.02
C MET A 189 5.00 24.00 11.17
#